data_AF-A0A9E8D1W0-F1
#
_entry.id   AF-A0A9E8D1W0-F1
#
_cell.length_a   1.000
_cell.length_b   1.000
_cell.length_c   1.000
_cell.angle_alpha   90.00
_cell.angle_beta   90.00
_cell.angle_gamma   90.00
#
_symmetry.space_group_name_H-M   'P 1'
#
loop_
_entity.id
_entity.type
_entity.pdbx_description
1 polymer ?
#
loop_
_entity_poly.entity_id
_entity_poly.type
_entity_poly.pdbx_seq_one_letter_code
_entity_poly.pdbx_strand_id
1 'polypeptide(L)'
;MTPYDFGLGVLASWLANRLEVASIKTESTSVEDLSLNIEAIADLKLERKKLFHSFDVFTQLHEVSEGLASPVAHLLIEAEPSTHYHLVSLVLESSLTGEWYYFRRGRMAFQGTGGGHQQAERVVSIFKREDIPISVWVLERELMDDFESGYMLWPQVRAKAIPFLAANLDSEKWSWIKAQASEILRDSSIF
;
A
#
# COMPACT_ATOMS: atom_id res chain seq x y z
N MET A 1 8.50 -20.65 1.68
CA MET A 1 9.44 -19.58 1.32
C MET A 1 10.67 -19.76 2.18
N THR A 2 11.88 -19.74 1.61
CA THR A 2 13.09 -19.91 2.41
C THR A 2 13.52 -18.56 3.00
N PRO A 3 14.25 -18.53 4.13
CA PRO A 3 14.82 -17.28 4.67
C PRO A 3 15.71 -16.52 3.67
N TYR A 4 16.31 -17.25 2.72
CA TYR A 4 17.09 -16.67 1.63
C TYR A 4 16.22 -15.88 0.63
N ASP A 5 15.06 -16.44 0.25
CA ASP A 5 14.11 -15.76 -0.65
C ASP A 5 13.53 -14.50 0.00
N PHE A 6 13.36 -14.51 1.33
CA PHE A 6 12.93 -13.35 2.10
C PHE A 6 13.95 -12.21 2.06
N GLY A 7 15.20 -12.52 2.42
CA GLY A 7 16.29 -11.53 2.40
C GLY A 7 16.51 -10.92 1.02
N LEU A 8 16.37 -11.69 -0.06
CA LEU A 8 16.46 -11.18 -1.43
C LEU A 8 15.30 -10.23 -1.78
N GLY A 9 14.08 -10.56 -1.37
CA GLY A 9 12.91 -9.70 -1.58
C GLY A 9 13.05 -8.35 -0.86
N VAL A 10 13.56 -8.38 0.39
CA VAL A 10 13.88 -7.20 1.20
C VAL A 10 14.92 -6.32 0.50
N LEU A 11 16.05 -6.90 0.11
CA LEU A 11 17.14 -6.17 -0.54
C LEU A 11 16.75 -5.59 -1.90
N ALA A 12 15.93 -6.31 -2.68
CA ALA A 12 15.44 -5.83 -3.95
C ALA A 12 14.50 -4.61 -3.79
N SER A 13 13.57 -4.66 -2.82
CA SER A 13 12.69 -3.54 -2.49
C SER A 13 13.48 -2.31 -2.04
N TRP A 14 14.46 -2.52 -1.15
CA TRP A 14 15.36 -1.45 -0.68
C TRP A 14 16.15 -0.80 -1.81
N LEU A 15 16.75 -1.60 -2.71
CA LEU A 15 17.51 -1.11 -3.86
C LEU A 15 16.63 -0.31 -4.82
N ALA A 16 15.41 -0.77 -5.11
CA ALA A 16 14.48 -0.09 -6.00
C ALA A 16 14.14 1.32 -5.48
N ASN A 17 13.88 1.45 -4.18
CA ASN A 17 13.59 2.73 -3.54
C ASN A 17 14.77 3.70 -3.58
N ARG A 18 16.00 3.21 -3.35
CA ARG A 18 17.20 4.07 -3.38
C ARG A 18 17.52 4.60 -4.78
N LEU A 19 17.34 3.79 -5.81
CA LEU A 19 17.59 4.20 -7.19
C LEU A 19 16.59 5.28 -7.63
N GLU A 20 15.35 5.22 -7.17
CA GLU A 20 14.34 6.23 -7.48
C GLU A 20 14.61 7.57 -6.76
N VAL A 21 14.99 7.55 -5.48
CA VAL A 21 15.39 8.77 -4.76
C VAL A 21 16.58 9.46 -5.44
N ALA A 22 17.48 8.68 -6.05
CA ALA A 22 18.59 9.20 -6.84
C ALA A 22 18.14 9.78 -8.20
N SER A 23 17.15 9.17 -8.88
CA SER A 23 16.62 9.69 -10.15
C SER A 23 15.82 10.98 -9.95
N ILE A 24 15.02 11.08 -8.88
CA ILE A 24 14.25 12.29 -8.53
C ILE A 24 15.19 13.48 -8.25
N LYS A 25 16.38 13.24 -7.68
CA LYS A 25 17.40 14.29 -7.49
C LYS A 25 18.04 14.75 -8.80
N THR A 26 17.92 13.97 -9.88
CA THR A 26 18.57 14.22 -11.17
C THR A 26 17.61 14.88 -12.18
N GLU A 27 16.29 14.78 -11.98
CA GLU A 27 15.28 15.21 -12.97
C GLU A 27 14.70 16.63 -12.77
N SER A 28 15.34 17.51 -11.99
CA SER A 28 15.02 18.95 -12.06
C SER A 28 15.72 19.62 -13.25
N THR A 29 15.40 19.21 -14.48
CA THR A 29 15.79 19.96 -15.69
C THR A 29 14.72 19.84 -16.78
N SER A 30 14.05 20.98 -16.99
CA SER A 30 13.26 21.48 -18.13
C SER A 30 12.32 20.53 -18.89
N VAL A 31 11.03 20.88 -18.76
CA VAL A 31 9.90 20.56 -19.63
C VAL A 31 10.10 21.24 -20.99
N GLU A 32 10.23 20.49 -22.08
CA GLU A 32 9.73 20.83 -23.42
C GLU A 32 9.95 19.65 -24.40
N ASP A 33 8.96 19.44 -25.25
CA ASP A 33 8.89 18.49 -26.38
C ASP A 33 8.81 16.99 -26.09
N LEU A 34 7.59 16.42 -26.17
CA LEU A 34 7.38 15.05 -26.66
C LEU A 34 5.92 14.87 -27.16
N SER A 35 5.56 15.64 -28.18
CA SER A 35 4.42 15.31 -29.05
C SER A 35 4.88 14.32 -30.13
N LEU A 36 5.07 13.04 -29.78
CA LEU A 36 5.39 12.00 -30.76
C LEU A 36 4.66 10.68 -30.48
N ASN A 37 3.77 10.34 -31.42
CA ASN A 37 3.28 9.01 -31.78
C ASN A 37 2.67 8.12 -30.68
N ILE A 38 1.40 8.39 -30.38
CA ILE A 38 0.54 7.53 -29.53
C ILE A 38 0.23 6.18 -30.18
N GLU A 39 0.30 6.05 -31.51
CA GLU A 39 -0.12 4.83 -32.22
C GLU A 39 0.98 3.75 -32.34
N ALA A 40 2.25 4.07 -32.11
CA ALA A 40 3.36 3.11 -32.22
C ALA A 40 3.76 2.44 -30.89
N ILE A 41 3.22 2.91 -29.75
CA ILE A 41 3.56 2.40 -28.41
C ILE A 41 2.70 1.17 -28.04
N ALA A 42 1.60 0.91 -28.76
CA ALA A 42 0.67 -0.17 -28.47
C ALA A 42 1.27 -1.58 -28.62
N ASP A 43 2.28 -1.76 -29.49
CA ASP A 43 2.90 -3.06 -29.77
C ASP A 43 4.29 -3.26 -29.13
N LEU A 44 4.84 -2.23 -28.49
CA LEU A 44 5.95 -2.44 -27.56
C LEU A 44 5.34 -2.80 -26.21
N LYS A 45 5.06 -4.10 -26.02
CA LYS A 45 5.19 -4.71 -24.69
C LYS A 45 6.65 -4.57 -24.26
N LEU A 46 7.06 -3.35 -23.94
CA LEU A 46 8.16 -3.10 -23.02
C LEU A 46 7.80 -3.93 -21.80
N GLU A 47 8.51 -5.03 -21.61
CA GLU A 47 8.36 -5.87 -20.42
C GLU A 47 8.59 -4.95 -19.23
N ARG A 48 7.50 -4.40 -18.68
CA ARG A 48 7.56 -3.53 -17.52
C ARG A 48 8.20 -4.39 -16.44
N LYS A 49 9.40 -4.03 -16.03
CA LYS A 49 10.13 -4.77 -15.02
C LYS A 49 9.41 -4.58 -13.69
N LYS A 50 9.04 -5.68 -13.05
CA LYS A 50 8.51 -5.63 -11.69
C LYS A 50 9.58 -5.08 -10.74
N LEU A 51 9.24 -4.04 -10.00
CA LEU A 51 10.16 -3.29 -9.14
C LEU A 51 10.27 -3.90 -7.74
N PHE A 52 9.22 -4.57 -7.25
CA PHE A 52 9.19 -5.17 -5.92
C PHE A 52 8.31 -6.42 -5.85
N HIS A 53 8.44 -7.18 -4.76
CA HIS A 53 7.62 -8.35 -4.47
C HIS A 53 6.58 -8.07 -3.39
N SER A 54 5.44 -8.76 -3.48
CA SER A 54 4.39 -8.75 -2.47
C SER A 54 4.56 -9.89 -1.48
N PHE A 55 4.14 -9.67 -0.24
CA PHE A 55 4.19 -10.62 0.87
C PHE A 55 2.77 -11.08 1.25
N ASP A 56 2.67 -12.24 1.89
CA ASP A 56 1.42 -12.73 2.49
C ASP A 56 1.31 -12.24 3.95
N VAL A 57 0.22 -11.54 4.24
CA VAL A 57 0.00 -10.87 5.53
C VAL A 57 -0.17 -11.84 6.71
N PHE A 58 -0.57 -13.09 6.50
CA PHE A 58 -0.82 -14.01 7.62
C PHE A 58 0.39 -14.87 7.97
N THR A 59 1.31 -15.00 7.03
CA THR A 59 2.51 -15.82 7.19
C THR A 59 3.75 -14.98 7.46
N GLN A 60 3.79 -13.72 7.04
CA GLN A 60 5.03 -12.93 7.01
C GLN A 60 4.96 -11.61 7.78
N LEU A 61 3.77 -11.19 8.25
CA LEU A 61 3.61 -9.88 8.89
C LEU A 61 4.47 -9.70 10.14
N HIS A 62 4.56 -10.72 10.99
CA HIS A 62 5.35 -10.68 12.22
C HIS A 62 6.86 -10.55 11.92
N GLU A 63 7.38 -11.37 11.00
CA GLU A 63 8.80 -11.32 10.62
C GLU A 63 9.17 -9.97 10.00
N VAL A 64 8.29 -9.42 9.16
CA VAL A 64 8.49 -8.12 8.52
C VAL A 64 8.45 -6.97 9.53
N SER A 65 7.51 -7.01 10.48
CA SER A 65 7.36 -5.94 11.49
C SER A 65 8.52 -5.90 12.48
N GLU A 66 9.02 -7.06 12.95
CA GLU A 66 10.19 -7.12 13.84
C GLU A 66 11.47 -6.57 13.19
N GLY A 67 11.61 -6.74 11.87
CA GLY A 67 12.78 -6.27 11.12
C GLY A 67 12.76 -4.78 10.75
N LEU A 68 11.65 -4.07 10.98
CA LEU A 68 11.45 -2.71 10.49
C LEU A 68 11.60 -1.70 11.64
N ALA A 69 12.54 -0.76 11.51
CA ALA A 69 12.73 0.28 12.52
C ALA A 69 11.57 1.30 12.47
N SER A 70 10.91 1.56 13.59
CA SER A 70 9.77 2.51 13.70
C SER A 70 8.71 2.31 12.60
N PRO A 71 8.05 1.14 12.57
CA PRO A 71 7.10 0.77 11.53
C PRO A 71 5.84 1.64 11.60
N VAL A 72 5.24 1.90 10.43
CA VAL A 72 3.92 2.50 10.26
C VAL A 72 3.14 1.63 9.27
N ALA A 73 1.92 1.28 9.65
CA ALA A 73 1.01 0.49 8.81
C ALA A 73 0.12 1.41 7.97
N HIS A 74 0.22 1.31 6.65
CA HIS A 74 -0.61 2.01 5.68
C HIS A 74 -1.65 1.04 5.10
N LEU A 75 -2.90 1.18 5.53
CA LEU A 75 -4.03 0.42 4.99
C LEU A 75 -4.55 1.13 3.75
N LEU A 76 -4.57 0.43 2.62
CA LEU A 76 -5.01 0.97 1.33
C LEU A 76 -6.35 0.34 0.98
N ILE A 77 -7.40 1.14 0.95
CA ILE A 77 -8.77 0.75 0.63
C ILE A 77 -9.06 1.13 -0.81
N GLU A 78 -9.62 0.20 -1.58
CA GLU A 78 -10.09 0.52 -2.93
C GLU A 78 -11.30 1.47 -2.90
N ALA A 79 -11.26 2.52 -3.72
CA ALA A 79 -12.36 3.49 -3.86
C ALA A 79 -13.57 2.84 -4.54
N GLU A 80 -13.32 2.06 -5.59
CA GLU A 80 -14.31 1.27 -6.30
C GLU A 80 -14.12 -0.21 -5.93
N PRO A 81 -15.18 -0.92 -5.51
CA PRO A 81 -15.03 -2.29 -5.09
C PRO A 81 -14.74 -3.18 -6.31
N SER A 82 -13.64 -3.93 -6.25
CA SER A 82 -13.32 -4.95 -7.25
C SER A 82 -14.12 -6.23 -7.04
N THR A 83 -14.71 -6.38 -5.85
CA THR A 83 -15.60 -7.48 -5.47
C THR A 83 -16.93 -6.95 -4.94
N HIS A 84 -17.67 -7.75 -4.16
CA HIS A 84 -18.83 -7.25 -3.43
C HIS A 84 -18.43 -6.28 -2.29
N TYR A 85 -17.19 -6.37 -1.80
CA TYR A 85 -16.65 -5.52 -0.73
C TYR A 85 -15.45 -4.73 -1.22
N HIS A 86 -15.21 -3.59 -0.57
CA HIS A 86 -13.98 -2.83 -0.75
C HIS A 86 -12.83 -3.55 -0.05
N LEU A 87 -11.98 -4.18 -0.86
CA LEU A 87 -10.80 -4.89 -0.42
C LEU A 87 -9.73 -3.93 0.10
N VAL A 88 -8.87 -4.50 0.97
CA VAL A 88 -7.81 -3.78 1.65
C VAL A 88 -6.48 -4.44 1.31
N SER A 89 -5.50 -3.62 0.93
CA SER A 89 -4.09 -3.99 0.94
C SER A 89 -3.35 -3.25 2.04
N LEU A 90 -2.12 -3.66 2.32
CA LEU A 90 -1.32 -3.12 3.42
C LEU A 90 0.09 -2.82 2.93
N VAL A 91 0.63 -1.68 3.36
CA VAL A 91 2.05 -1.38 3.30
C VAL A 91 2.56 -1.20 4.73
N LEU A 92 3.67 -1.85 5.08
CA LEU A 92 4.44 -1.49 6.27
C LEU A 92 5.62 -0.64 5.83
N GLU A 93 5.76 0.56 6.38
CA GLU A 93 6.83 1.52 6.06
C GLU A 93 7.62 1.86 7.33
N SER A 94 8.95 1.92 7.26
CA SER A 94 9.77 2.53 8.30
C SER A 94 9.67 4.03 8.16
N SER A 95 9.15 4.70 9.19
CA SER A 95 9.14 6.16 9.27
C SER A 95 10.55 6.79 9.33
N LEU A 96 11.58 6.00 9.66
CA LEU A 96 12.97 6.47 9.76
C LEU A 96 13.75 6.27 8.46
N THR A 97 13.65 5.10 7.83
CA THR A 97 14.48 4.74 6.67
C THR A 97 13.75 4.88 5.34
N GLY A 98 12.41 4.91 5.35
CA GLY A 98 11.58 4.84 4.14
C GLY A 98 11.56 3.46 3.50
N GLU A 99 12.10 2.43 4.16
CA GLU A 99 11.95 1.03 3.75
C GLU A 99 10.50 0.62 3.86
N TRP A 100 10.00 -0.14 2.88
CA TRP A 100 8.62 -0.59 2.91
C TRP A 100 8.40 -1.98 2.30
N TYR A 101 7.31 -2.58 2.74
CA TYR A 101 6.87 -3.92 2.35
C TYR A 101 5.39 -3.90 2.00
N TYR A 102 5.05 -4.56 0.90
CA TYR A 102 3.69 -4.58 0.40
C TYR A 102 3.01 -5.94 0.59
N PHE A 103 1.77 -5.90 1.09
CA PHE A 103 0.90 -7.06 1.27
C PHE A 103 -0.34 -6.89 0.39
N ARG A 104 -0.52 -7.83 -0.55
CA ARG A 104 -1.51 -7.75 -1.62
C ARG A 104 -2.96 -7.77 -1.13
N ARG A 105 -3.89 -7.12 -1.86
CA ARG A 105 -5.33 -7.20 -1.59
C ARG A 105 -5.89 -8.61 -1.83
N GLY A 106 -7.09 -8.88 -1.29
CA GLY A 106 -7.86 -10.09 -1.57
C GLY A 106 -8.26 -10.90 -0.34
N ARG A 107 -7.56 -10.74 0.79
CA ARG A 107 -7.84 -11.49 2.02
C ARG A 107 -8.38 -10.65 3.18
N MET A 108 -8.34 -9.33 3.04
CA MET A 108 -8.82 -8.36 4.02
C MET A 108 -9.88 -7.47 3.37
N ALA A 109 -10.94 -7.20 4.13
CA ALA A 109 -11.98 -6.24 3.78
C ALA A 109 -12.47 -5.61 5.07
N PHE A 110 -12.67 -4.28 5.11
CA PHE A 110 -13.25 -3.68 6.31
C PHE A 110 -14.76 -3.89 6.41
N GLN A 111 -15.42 -4.22 5.30
CA GLN A 111 -16.86 -4.41 5.19
C GLN A 111 -17.32 -5.87 5.38
N GLY A 112 -18.56 -6.00 5.85
CA GLY A 112 -19.22 -7.29 6.08
C GLY A 112 -18.87 -7.90 7.45
N THR A 113 -19.36 -9.12 7.69
CA THR A 113 -19.11 -9.90 8.93
C THR A 113 -18.40 -11.23 8.65
N GLY A 114 -17.95 -11.43 7.41
CA GLY A 114 -17.33 -12.66 6.95
C GLY A 114 -15.83 -12.75 7.23
N GLY A 115 -15.17 -13.74 6.60
CA GLY A 115 -13.76 -14.01 6.83
C GLY A 115 -12.82 -12.83 6.56
N GLY A 116 -13.08 -12.03 5.52
CA GLY A 116 -12.25 -10.85 5.20
C GLY A 116 -12.24 -9.78 6.29
N HIS A 117 -13.37 -9.59 6.98
CA HIS A 117 -13.51 -8.66 8.11
C HIS A 117 -12.73 -9.16 9.32
N GLN A 118 -12.94 -10.43 9.71
CA GLN A 118 -12.20 -11.05 10.82
C GLN A 118 -10.68 -11.02 10.60
N GLN A 119 -10.23 -11.21 9.35
CA GLN A 119 -8.82 -11.09 9.03
C GLN A 119 -8.29 -9.66 9.18
N ALA A 120 -9.06 -8.66 8.74
CA ALA A 120 -8.68 -7.27 8.90
C ALA A 120 -8.60 -6.88 10.39
N GLU A 121 -9.58 -7.29 11.20
CA GLU A 121 -9.56 -7.09 12.67
C GLU A 121 -8.34 -7.74 13.32
N ARG A 122 -7.98 -8.97 12.92
CA ARG A 122 -6.79 -9.66 13.42
C ARG A 122 -5.52 -8.88 13.12
N VAL A 123 -5.37 -8.37 11.90
CA VAL A 123 -4.19 -7.57 11.50
C VAL A 123 -4.14 -6.25 12.27
N VAL A 124 -5.27 -5.55 12.41
CA VAL A 124 -5.35 -4.32 13.21
C VAL A 124 -5.01 -4.60 14.68
N SER A 125 -5.47 -5.72 15.23
CA SER A 125 -5.16 -6.12 16.61
C SER A 125 -3.68 -6.38 16.84
N ILE A 126 -2.97 -6.93 15.84
CA ILE A 126 -1.52 -7.12 15.88
C ILE A 126 -0.83 -5.75 15.97
N PHE A 127 -1.19 -4.82 15.09
CA PHE A 127 -0.61 -3.47 15.09
C PHE A 127 -0.86 -2.73 16.40
N LYS A 128 -2.08 -2.82 16.95
CA LYS A 128 -2.39 -2.25 18.27
C LYS A 128 -1.52 -2.85 19.37
N ARG A 129 -1.34 -4.17 19.38
CA ARG A 129 -0.53 -4.87 20.39
C ARG A 129 0.95 -4.50 20.30
N GLU A 130 1.44 -4.27 19.09
CA GLU A 130 2.84 -3.93 18.80
C GLU A 130 3.10 -2.42 18.74
N ASP A 131 2.11 -1.61 19.10
CA ASP A 131 2.17 -0.13 19.08
C ASP A 131 2.61 0.43 17.71
N ILE A 132 2.14 -0.19 16.63
CA ILE A 132 2.42 0.22 15.26
C ILE A 132 1.34 1.21 14.81
N PRO A 133 1.69 2.48 14.52
CA PRO A 133 0.73 3.48 14.06
C PRO A 133 0.05 3.06 12.75
N ILE A 134 -1.25 3.35 12.64
CA ILE A 134 -2.07 2.99 11.47
C ILE A 134 -2.49 4.25 10.72
N SER A 135 -2.20 4.29 9.43
CA SER A 135 -2.68 5.30 8.47
C SER A 135 -3.59 4.66 7.44
N VAL A 136 -4.74 5.26 7.17
CA VAL A 136 -5.74 4.70 6.23
C VAL A 136 -5.84 5.59 4.99
N TRP A 137 -5.79 4.97 3.83
CA TRP A 137 -5.77 5.62 2.51
C TRP A 137 -6.84 5.03 1.61
N VAL A 138 -7.35 5.86 0.69
CA VAL A 138 -8.24 5.46 -0.38
C VAL A 138 -7.50 5.62 -1.71
N LEU A 139 -7.53 4.57 -2.53
CA LEU A 139 -6.93 4.55 -3.86
C LEU A 139 -7.97 4.21 -4.93
N GLU A 140 -7.90 4.87 -6.07
CA GLU A 140 -8.58 4.43 -7.28
C GLU A 140 -8.12 3.02 -7.68
N ARG A 141 -9.00 2.25 -8.32
CA ARG A 141 -8.74 0.85 -8.64
C ARG A 141 -7.52 0.71 -9.55
N GLU A 142 -7.42 1.57 -10.57
CA GLU A 142 -6.34 1.56 -11.56
C GLU A 142 -4.99 1.81 -10.89
N LEU A 143 -4.93 2.76 -9.95
CA LEU A 143 -3.72 3.05 -9.17
C LEU A 143 -3.33 1.87 -8.26
N MET A 144 -4.31 1.18 -7.67
CA MET A 144 -4.06 -0.01 -6.87
C MET A 144 -3.60 -1.20 -7.72
N ASP A 145 -4.15 -1.38 -8.93
CA ASP A 145 -3.75 -2.42 -9.88
C ASP A 145 -2.30 -2.21 -10.35
N ASP A 146 -1.95 -0.98 -10.70
CA ASP A 146 -0.59 -0.59 -11.07
C ASP A 146 0.41 -0.79 -9.91
N PHE A 147 -0.02 -0.50 -8.68
CA PHE A 147 0.79 -0.80 -7.50
C PHE A 147 0.97 -2.32 -7.33
N GLU A 148 -0.11 -3.10 -7.36
CA GLU A 148 -0.09 -4.55 -7.18
C GLU A 148 0.72 -5.33 -8.20
N SER A 149 0.67 -4.88 -9.44
CA SER A 149 1.47 -5.44 -10.54
C SER A 149 2.98 -5.27 -10.29
N GLY A 150 3.36 -4.38 -9.37
CA GLY A 150 4.71 -4.09 -8.96
C GLY A 150 5.42 -3.11 -9.90
N TYR A 151 4.66 -2.31 -10.66
CA TYR A 151 5.20 -1.34 -11.62
C TYR A 151 5.35 0.07 -11.05
N MET A 152 4.74 0.35 -9.89
CA MET A 152 4.78 1.66 -9.23
C MET A 152 5.26 1.50 -7.79
N LEU A 153 6.18 2.35 -7.31
CA LEU A 153 6.71 2.25 -5.95
C LEU A 153 5.78 2.94 -4.94
N TRP A 154 5.81 2.49 -3.68
CA TRP A 154 4.95 3.04 -2.63
C TRP A 154 5.04 4.57 -2.48
N PRO A 155 6.21 5.23 -2.51
CA PRO A 155 6.27 6.70 -2.42
C PRO A 155 5.47 7.42 -3.53
N GLN A 156 5.49 6.86 -4.75
CA GLN A 156 4.73 7.40 -5.88
C GLN A 156 3.22 7.23 -5.69
N VAL A 157 2.81 6.07 -5.17
CA VAL A 157 1.41 5.78 -4.83
C VAL A 157 0.93 6.67 -3.70
N ARG A 158 1.71 6.78 -2.61
CA ARG A 158 1.42 7.60 -1.43
C ARG A 158 1.21 9.07 -1.79
N ALA A 159 1.98 9.61 -2.74
CA ALA A 159 1.82 10.98 -3.22
C ALA A 159 0.47 11.23 -3.94
N LYS A 160 -0.14 10.18 -4.49
CA LYS A 160 -1.46 10.23 -5.15
C LYS A 160 -2.59 9.73 -4.27
N ALA A 161 -2.26 9.13 -3.12
CA ALA A 161 -3.22 8.52 -2.22
C ALA A 161 -4.06 9.57 -1.49
N ILE A 162 -5.36 9.31 -1.36
CA ILE A 162 -6.26 10.20 -0.64
C ILE A 162 -6.35 9.71 0.81
N PRO A 163 -6.01 10.51 1.84
CA PRO A 163 -6.25 10.13 3.22
C PRO A 163 -7.73 9.77 3.42
N PHE A 164 -8.02 8.69 4.13
CA PHE A 164 -9.38 8.17 4.26
C PHE A 164 -10.39 9.23 4.75
N LEU A 165 -9.98 10.07 5.71
CA LEU A 165 -10.81 11.15 6.25
C LEU A 165 -11.17 12.24 5.23
N ALA A 166 -10.39 12.37 4.16
CA ALA A 166 -10.58 13.35 3.09
C ALA A 166 -11.26 12.76 1.84
N ALA A 167 -11.54 11.46 1.82
CA ALA A 167 -12.16 10.81 0.66
C ALA A 167 -13.67 11.10 0.56
N ASN A 168 -14.14 11.45 -0.63
CA ASN A 168 -15.57 11.55 -0.93
C ASN A 168 -16.11 10.15 -1.25
N LEU A 169 -16.57 9.43 -0.24
CA LEU A 169 -17.29 8.16 -0.42
C LEU A 169 -18.80 8.39 -0.40
N ASP A 170 -19.52 7.48 -1.06
CA ASP A 170 -20.97 7.47 -1.17
C ASP A 170 -21.66 7.73 0.18
N SER A 171 -22.58 8.70 0.19
CA SER A 171 -23.17 9.29 1.40
C SER A 171 -23.86 8.28 2.31
N GLU A 172 -24.39 7.19 1.75
CA GLU A 172 -25.07 6.14 2.50
C GLU A 172 -24.09 5.22 3.27
N LYS A 173 -22.89 4.98 2.72
CA LYS A 173 -21.86 4.15 3.37
C LYS A 173 -20.93 4.98 4.24
N TRP A 174 -20.82 6.29 3.99
CA TRP A 174 -19.91 7.20 4.66
C TRP A 174 -20.06 7.22 6.19
N SER A 175 -21.29 7.16 6.70
CA SER A 175 -21.54 7.18 8.15
C SER A 175 -20.96 5.95 8.86
N TRP A 176 -21.09 4.77 8.24
CA TRP A 176 -20.59 3.52 8.81
C TRP A 176 -19.07 3.41 8.68
N ILE A 177 -18.49 3.76 7.52
CA ILE A 177 -17.03 3.71 7.35
C ILE A 177 -16.34 4.78 8.22
N LYS A 178 -16.95 5.96 8.39
CA LYS A 178 -16.46 7.00 9.31
C LYS A 178 -16.51 6.53 10.77
N ALA A 179 -17.53 5.79 11.18
CA ALA A 179 -17.58 5.19 12.51
C ALA A 179 -16.44 4.18 12.73
N GLN A 180 -16.23 3.26 11.79
CA GLN A 180 -15.17 2.24 11.87
C GLN A 180 -13.77 2.86 11.85
N ALA A 181 -13.51 3.83 10.96
CA ALA A 181 -12.23 4.52 10.90
C ALA A 181 -11.97 5.40 12.14
N SER A 182 -13.01 6.04 12.68
CA SER A 182 -12.89 6.83 13.91
C SER A 182 -12.60 5.96 15.13
N GLU A 183 -13.13 4.74 15.18
CA GLU A 183 -12.84 3.76 16.24
C GLU A 183 -11.39 3.28 16.15
N ILE A 184 -10.91 2.96 14.94
CA ILE A 184 -9.51 2.60 14.70
C ILE A 184 -8.56 3.75 15.12
N LEU A 185 -8.88 5.00 14.77
CA LEU A 185 -8.03 6.16 15.05
C LEU A 185 -8.12 6.66 16.52
N ARG A 186 -9.29 6.60 17.16
CA ARG A 186 -9.46 7.00 18.58
C ARG A 186 -8.74 6.07 19.53
N ASP A 187 -8.71 4.78 19.23
CA ASP A 187 -7.92 3.82 20.04
C ASP A 187 -6.41 3.96 19.82
N SER A 188 -5.99 4.64 18.75
CA SER A 188 -4.58 4.94 18.45
C SER A 188 -4.07 6.22 19.15
N SER A 189 -4.93 6.91 19.91
CA SER A 189 -4.63 8.19 20.57
C SER A 189 -4.70 8.09 22.10
N ILE A 190 -3.89 7.18 22.65
CA ILE A 190 -3.38 7.33 24.01
C ILE A 190 -1.86 7.49 23.90
N PHE A 191 -1.46 8.75 23.74
CA PHE A 191 -0.11 9.35 23.87
C PHE A 191 1.11 8.54 23.44
#